data_AF-A0A850ESH2-F1
#
_entry.id   AF-A0A850ESH2-F1
#
_cell.length_a   1.000
_cell.length_b   1.000
_cell.length_c   1.000
_cell.angle_alpha   90.00
_cell.angle_beta   90.00
_cell.angle_gamma   90.00
#
_symmetry.space_group_name_H-M   'P 1'
#
loop_
_entity.id
_entity.type
_entity.pdbx_description
1 polymer ?
#
loop_
_entity_poly.entity_id
_entity_poly.type
_entity_poly.pdbx_seq_one_letter_code
_entity_poly.pdbx_strand_id
1 'polypeptide(L)' 'MGRRNYWHVYNYMRRKLIDNGKQPERPELLNEFIDLDPDEVDEGIAEFEVAYGRRNEAVSHG' A
#
# COMPACT_ATOMS: atom_id res chain seq x y z
N MET A 1 8.48 19.46 9.65
CA MET A 1 7.78 18.15 9.61
C MET A 1 7.27 17.97 8.20
N GLY A 2 7.88 17.08 7.41
CA GLY A 2 7.34 16.75 6.09
C GLY A 2 5.98 16.08 6.28
N ARG A 3 4.92 16.62 5.66
CA ARG A 3 3.59 16.01 5.73
C ARG A 3 3.68 14.61 5.12
N ARG A 4 3.11 13.62 5.79
CA ARG A 4 2.94 12.29 5.21
C ARG A 4 2.04 12.44 3.97
N ASN A 5 2.30 11.62 2.95
CA ASN A 5 1.61 11.61 1.65
C ASN A 5 1.48 10.16 1.16
N TYR A 6 0.85 9.93 0.01
CA TYR A 6 0.67 8.62 -0.60
C TYR A 6 1.95 7.74 -0.66
N TRP A 7 3.13 8.34 -0.80
CA TRP A 7 4.41 7.62 -0.77
C TRP A 7 4.69 6.94 0.58
N HIS A 8 4.24 7.52 1.69
CA HIS A 8 4.38 6.88 3.00
C HIS A 8 3.53 5.62 3.11
N VAL A 9 2.32 5.65 2.53
CA VAL A 9 1.40 4.51 2.46
C VAL A 9 2.00 3.38 1.62
N TYR A 10 2.51 3.70 0.43
CA TYR A 10 3.21 2.74 -0.43
C TYR A 10 4.39 2.06 0.29
N ASN A 11 5.26 2.85 0.94
CA ASN A 11 6.44 2.29 1.63
C ASN A 11 6.03 1.40 2.81
N TYR A 12 4.98 1.76 3.52
CA TYR A 12 4.44 0.96 4.61
C TYR A 12 3.92 -0.39 4.11
N MET A 13 3.09 -0.39 3.05
CA MET A 13 2.58 -1.62 2.44
C MET A 13 3.72 -2.52 1.95
N ARG A 14 4.71 -1.94 1.27
CA ARG A 14 5.91 -2.64 0.82
C ARG A 14 6.68 -3.26 1.98
N ARG A 15 6.88 -2.53 3.08
CA ARG A 15 7.57 -3.05 4.27
C ARG A 15 6.80 -4.21 4.89
N LYS A 16 5.48 -4.08 5.07
CA LYS A 16 4.62 -5.14 5.63
C LYS A 16 4.61 -6.40 4.77
N LEU A 17 4.58 -6.25 3.45
CA LEU A 17 4.67 -7.38 2.54
C LEU A 17 6.04 -8.08 2.64
N ILE A 18 7.14 -7.33 2.73
CA ILE A 18 8.50 -7.91 2.84
C ILE A 18 8.70 -8.60 4.21
N ASP A 19 8.28 -7.96 5.29
CA ASP A 19 8.57 -8.43 6.64
C ASP A 19 7.64 -9.59 7.05
N ASN A 20 6.36 -9.51 6.66
CA ASN A 20 5.31 -10.43 7.15
C ASN A 20 4.62 -11.22 6.03
N GLY A 21 4.92 -10.96 4.76
CA GLY A 21 4.21 -11.58 3.63
C GLY A 21 2.75 -11.13 3.48
N LYS A 22 2.28 -10.16 4.28
CA LYS A 22 0.88 -9.70 4.30
C LYS A 22 0.77 -8.28 3.74
N GLN A 23 -0.10 -8.11 2.75
CA GLN A 23 -0.54 -6.79 2.29
C GLN A 23 -1.59 -6.23 3.28
N PRO A 24 -1.36 -5.03 3.84
CA PRO A 24 -2.36 -4.37 4.70
C PRO A 24 -3.62 -4.02 3.90
N GLU A 25 -4.78 -4.15 4.53
CA GLU A 25 -6.05 -3.76 3.94
C GLU A 25 -6.32 -2.26 4.14
N ARG A 26 -7.16 -1.67 3.28
CA ARG A 26 -7.52 -0.24 3.34
C ARG A 26 -7.94 0.25 4.73
N PRO A 27 -8.78 -0.46 5.53
CA PRO A 27 -9.13 0.00 6.87
C PRO A 27 -7.94 0.06 7.84
N GLU A 28 -6.97 -0.88 7.71
CA GLU A 28 -5.75 -0.87 8.50
C GLU A 28 -4.90 0.37 8.16
N LEU A 29 -4.84 0.72 6.87
CA LEU A 29 -4.10 1.89 6.38
C LEU A 29 -4.76 3.21 6.79
N LEU A 30 -6.08 3.34 6.70
CA LEU A 30 -6.79 4.53 7.17
C LEU A 30 -6.61 4.78 8.68
N ASN A 31 -6.48 3.72 9.47
CA ASN A 31 -6.21 3.83 10.90
C ASN A 31 -4.73 4.19 11.20
N GLU A 32 -3.77 3.61 10.48
CA GLU A 32 -2.34 3.94 10.61
C GLU A 32 -2.03 5.37 10.14
N PHE A 33 -2.74 5.82 9.10
CA PHE A 33 -2.57 7.10 8.43
C PHE A 33 -3.79 8.01 8.65
N ILE A 34 -4.31 8.05 9.87
CA ILE A 34 -5.51 8.83 10.23
C ILE A 34 -5.35 10.35 10.00
N ASP A 35 -4.10 10.81 9.97
CA ASP A 35 -3.70 12.19 9.68
C ASP A 35 -3.54 12.51 8.18
N LEU A 36 -3.69 11.52 7.29
CA LEU A 36 -3.78 11.72 5.85
C LEU A 36 -5.22 11.85 5.38
N ASP A 37 -5.37 12.51 4.24
CA ASP A 37 -6.62 12.46 3.50
C ASP A 37 -6.86 11.02 2.99
N PRO A 38 -8.08 10.48 3.09
CA PRO A 38 -8.39 9.15 2.56
C PRO A 38 -8.04 8.98 1.08
N ASP A 39 -8.12 10.04 0.27
CA ASP A 39 -7.75 9.98 -1.15
C ASP A 39 -6.24 9.72 -1.33
N GLU A 40 -5.38 10.30 -0.50
CA GLU A 40 -3.93 10.03 -0.52
C GLU A 40 -3.60 8.60 -0.07
N VAL A 41 -4.42 8.02 0.82
CA VAL A 41 -4.31 6.61 1.20
C VAL A 41 -4.66 5.72 0.02
N ASP A 42 -5.73 6.04 -0.70
CA ASP A 42 -6.17 5.30 -1.88
C ASP A 42 -5.16 5.41 -3.03
N GLU A 43 -4.55 6.58 -3.25
CA GLU A 43 -3.45 6.74 -4.20
C GLU A 43 -2.24 5.85 -3.85
N GLY A 44 -1.87 5.80 -2.57
CA GLY A 44 -0.76 4.95 -2.13
C GLY A 44 -1.01 3.45 -2.33
N ILE A 45 -2.27 3.01 -2.15
CA ILE A 45 -2.71 1.64 -2.44
C ILE A 45 -2.65 1.37 -3.94
N ALA A 46 -3.18 2.27 -4.77
CA ALA A 46 -3.18 2.11 -6.22
C ALA A 46 -1.75 2.00 -6.78
N GLU A 47 -0.83 2.86 -6.35
CA GLU A 47 0.58 2.81 -6.73
C GLU A 47 1.25 1.49 -6.32
N PHE A 48 0.89 0.98 -5.13
CA PHE A 48 1.38 -0.31 -4.65
C PHE A 48 0.87 -1.46 -5.51
N GLU A 49 -0.42 -1.48 -5.84
CA GLU A 49 -1.03 -2.50 -6.70
C GLU A 49 -0.52 -2.45 -8.14
N VAL A 50 -0.21 -1.28 -8.69
CA VAL A 50 0.45 -1.18 -10.00
C VAL A 50 1.83 -1.80 -9.96
N ALA A 51 2.61 -1.55 -8.90
CA ALA A 51 3.97 -2.07 -8.75
C ALA A 51 4.02 -3.58 -8.42
N TYR A 52 3.10 -4.08 -7.60
CA TYR A 52 3.11 -5.43 -7.04
C TYR A 52 1.98 -6.34 -7.55
N GLY A 53 0.84 -5.82 -7.93
CA GLY A 53 -0.30 -6.57 -8.46
C GLY A 53 0.02 -7.30 -9.77
N ARG A 54 0.89 -6.75 -10.62
CA ARG A 54 1.41 -7.43 -11.81
C ARG A 54 2.22 -8.71 -11.51
N ARG A 55 2.68 -8.92 -10.27
CA ARG A 55 3.47 -10.11 -9.89
C ARG A 55 2.60 -11.32 -9.54
N ASN A 56 1.33 -11.13 -9.17
CA ASN A 56 0.44 -12.25 -8.83
C ASN A 56 -0.33 -12.81 -10.04
N GLU A 57 -0.58 -11.99 -11.07
CA GLU A 57 -1.29 -12.45 -12.28
C GLU A 57 -0.39 -13.35 -13.18
N ALA A 58 0.93 -13.09 -13.18
CA ALA A 58 1.90 -13.87 -13.95
C ALA A 58 2.11 -15.32 -13.46
N VAL A 59 1.56 -15.71 -12.31
CA VAL A 59 1.69 -17.07 -11.74
C VAL A 59 0.40 -17.90 -11.94
N SER A 60 -0.66 -17.31 -12.51
CA SER A 60 -1.96 -17.98 -12.68
C SER A 60 -2.26 -18.42 -14.12
N HIS A 61 -1.32 -18.23 -15.06
CA HIS A 61 -1.40 -18.81 -16.40
C HIS A 61 -0.32 -19.90 -16.56
N GLY A 62 -0.59 -21.05 -15.94
CA GLY A 62 0.17 -22.30 -16.09
C GLY A 62 -0.74 -23.40 -16.62
#